data_AF-A0A0Q9YXE0-F1
#
_entry.id   AF-A0A0Q9YXE0-F1
#
_cell.length_a   1.000
_cell.length_b   1.000
_cell.length_c   1.000
_cell.angle_alpha   90.00
_cell.angle_beta   90.00
_cell.angle_gamma   90.00
#
_symmetry.space_group_name_H-M   'P 1'
#
loop_
_entity.id
_entity.type
_entity.pdbx_description
1 polymer ?
#
loop_
_entity_poly.entity_id
_entity_poly.type
_entity_poly.pdbx_seq_one_letter_code
_entity_poly.pdbx_strand_id
1 'polypeptide(L)'
;MLVAKIGVQYVAPYLSQMNLHDIDAHTEISLLRSMKEQYGFQTKLMIASIQSISDVTHAANIGVSAATLSPSCLKEWLSGHELTQKITDIFAEHFSSFAQNHGCDLFATLA
;
A
#
# COMPACT_ATOMS: atom_id res chain seq x y z
N MET A 1 12.48 -20.75 -0.24
CA MET A 1 13.52 -19.91 0.41
C MET A 1 14.98 -20.27 0.07
N LEU A 2 15.27 -21.01 -1.02
CA LEU A 2 16.66 -21.34 -1.38
C LEU A 2 17.51 -20.10 -1.69
N VAL A 3 16.92 -19.14 -2.41
CA VAL A 3 17.57 -17.87 -2.75
C VAL A 3 17.91 -17.03 -1.52
N ALA A 4 17.17 -17.14 -0.42
CA ALA A 4 17.51 -16.44 0.82
C ALA A 4 18.82 -16.98 1.45
N LYS A 5 19.12 -18.27 1.26
CA LYS A 5 20.37 -18.88 1.76
C LYS A 5 21.62 -18.37 1.07
N ILE A 6 21.52 -17.94 -0.20
CA ILE A 6 22.66 -17.35 -0.92
C ILE A 6 22.83 -15.86 -0.62
N GLY A 7 22.09 -15.31 0.36
CA GLY A 7 22.29 -13.95 0.87
C GLY A 7 21.66 -12.86 0.01
N VAL A 8 20.65 -13.17 -0.81
CA VAL A 8 19.93 -12.13 -1.58
C VAL A 8 19.24 -11.14 -0.64
N GLN A 9 19.25 -9.87 -1.03
CA GLN A 9 18.61 -8.80 -0.25
C GLN A 9 17.07 -8.84 -0.37
N TYR A 10 16.56 -9.19 -1.56
CA TYR A 10 15.13 -9.19 -1.85
C TYR A 10 14.69 -10.50 -2.52
N VAL A 11 13.50 -10.96 -2.14
CA VAL A 11 12.76 -12.02 -2.83
C VAL A 11 11.43 -11.45 -3.27
N ALA A 12 11.16 -11.57 -4.57
CA ALA A 12 10.01 -10.97 -5.20
C ALA A 12 9.06 -12.03 -5.81
N PRO A 13 8.04 -12.49 -5.06
CA PRO A 13 6.98 -13.32 -5.60
C PRO A 13 6.02 -12.48 -6.47
N TYR A 14 5.53 -13.05 -7.57
CA TYR A 14 4.64 -12.38 -8.52
C TYR A 14 3.19 -12.73 -8.20
N LEU A 15 2.52 -11.89 -7.39
CA LEU A 15 1.21 -12.19 -6.79
C LEU A 15 0.14 -12.47 -7.86
N SER A 16 -0.02 -11.60 -8.86
CA SER A 16 -1.03 -11.83 -9.90
C SER A 16 -0.76 -13.08 -10.72
N GLN A 17 0.51 -13.45 -10.94
CA GLN A 17 0.84 -14.66 -11.70
C GLN A 17 0.49 -15.91 -10.92
N MET A 18 0.73 -15.90 -9.60
CA MET A 18 0.35 -17.00 -8.72
C MET A 18 -1.17 -17.20 -8.72
N ASN A 19 -1.93 -16.11 -8.54
CA ASN A 19 -3.40 -16.17 -8.58
C ASN A 19 -3.94 -16.65 -9.94
N LEU A 20 -3.30 -16.28 -11.06
CA LEU A 20 -3.67 -16.74 -12.40
C LEU A 20 -3.44 -18.25 -12.63
N HIS A 21 -2.58 -18.87 -11.83
CA HIS A 21 -2.28 -20.31 -11.92
C HIS A 21 -2.92 -21.09 -10.76
N ASP A 22 -4.01 -20.57 -10.19
CA ASP A 22 -4.76 -21.18 -9.07
C ASP A 22 -3.91 -21.44 -7.81
N ILE A 23 -2.82 -20.67 -7.63
CA ILE A 23 -2.00 -20.70 -6.42
C ILE A 23 -2.50 -19.60 -5.49
N ASP A 24 -2.82 -19.97 -4.24
CA ASP A 24 -3.14 -19.00 -3.20
C ASP A 24 -1.89 -18.19 -2.81
N ALA A 25 -1.73 -17.03 -3.44
CA ALA A 25 -0.58 -16.17 -3.23
C ALA A 25 -0.48 -15.62 -1.81
N HIS A 26 -1.61 -15.35 -1.16
CA HIS A 26 -1.67 -14.79 0.19
C HIS A 26 -1.13 -15.80 1.21
N THR A 27 -1.55 -17.05 1.10
CA THR A 27 -1.04 -18.15 1.94
C THR A 27 0.45 -18.38 1.70
N GLU A 28 0.89 -18.39 0.43
CA GLU A 28 2.31 -18.61 0.11
C GLU A 28 3.21 -17.46 0.62
N ILE A 29 2.78 -16.21 0.47
CA ILE A 29 3.51 -15.05 1.00
C ILE A 29 3.60 -15.12 2.53
N SER A 30 2.52 -15.54 3.21
CA SER A 30 2.50 -15.75 4.65
C SER A 30 3.49 -16.84 5.07
N LEU A 31 3.52 -17.95 4.34
CA LEU A 31 4.49 -19.03 4.56
C LEU A 31 5.94 -18.54 4.37
N LEU A 32 6.19 -17.76 3.32
CA LEU A 32 7.51 -17.17 3.06
C LEU A 32 7.94 -16.25 4.20
N ARG A 33 7.02 -15.46 4.75
CA ARG A 33 7.29 -14.59 5.92
C ARG A 33 7.63 -15.40 7.16
N SER A 34 6.86 -16.44 7.46
CA SER A 34 7.10 -17.34 8.58
C SER A 34 8.43 -18.08 8.45
N MET A 35 8.75 -18.61 7.26
CA MET A 35 10.04 -19.25 6.98
C MET A 35 11.19 -18.28 7.17
N LYS A 36 11.06 -17.04 6.69
CA LYS A 36 12.08 -16.00 6.87
C LYS A 36 12.37 -15.76 8.36
N GLU A 37 11.35 -15.73 9.22
CA GLU A 37 11.53 -15.59 10.67
C GLU A 37 12.13 -16.83 11.29
N GLN A 38 11.58 -18.01 10.99
CA GLN A 38 12.00 -19.28 11.55
C GLN A 38 13.48 -19.58 11.28
N TYR A 39 13.97 -19.25 10.08
CA TYR A 39 15.36 -19.49 9.70
C TYR A 39 16.28 -18.28 9.88
N GLY A 40 15.78 -17.16 10.43
CA GLY A 40 16.57 -15.96 10.69
C GLY A 40 17.11 -15.28 9.42
N PHE A 41 16.43 -15.42 8.28
CA PHE A 41 16.88 -14.80 7.03
C PHE A 41 16.76 -13.27 7.08
N GLN A 42 17.82 -12.59 6.65
CA GLN A 42 17.86 -11.12 6.53
C GLN A 42 17.22 -10.62 5.23
N THR A 43 16.92 -11.54 4.30
CA THR A 43 16.23 -11.26 3.05
C THR A 43 14.86 -10.63 3.31
N LYS A 44 14.57 -9.56 2.56
CA LYS A 44 13.31 -8.83 2.59
C LYS A 44 12.35 -9.36 1.53
N LEU A 45 11.06 -9.36 1.85
CA LEU A 45 10.02 -9.68 0.87
C LEU A 45 9.63 -8.42 0.11
N MET A 46 9.57 -8.51 -1.21
CA MET A 46 9.12 -7.45 -2.11
C MET A 46 8.06 -7.99 -3.07
N ILE A 47 6.77 -7.86 -2.75
CA ILE A 47 5.73 -8.47 -3.59
C ILE A 47 5.64 -7.73 -4.93
N ALA A 48 5.64 -8.48 -6.01
CA ALA A 48 5.56 -7.96 -7.36
C ALA A 48 4.18 -8.16 -7.99
N SER A 49 3.87 -7.33 -8.99
CA SER A 49 2.67 -7.47 -9.83
C SER A 49 1.34 -7.42 -9.06
N ILE A 50 1.19 -6.43 -8.16
CA ILE A 50 -0.08 -6.19 -7.47
C ILE A 50 -1.01 -5.38 -8.36
N GLN A 51 -2.28 -5.80 -8.43
CA GLN A 51 -3.32 -5.17 -9.25
C GLN A 51 -4.51 -4.64 -8.45
N SER A 52 -4.73 -5.10 -7.21
CA SER A 52 -5.84 -4.68 -6.35
C SER A 52 -5.35 -4.02 -5.07
N ILE A 53 -6.10 -3.03 -4.57
CA ILE A 53 -5.87 -2.39 -3.26
C ILE A 53 -5.98 -3.41 -2.12
N SER A 54 -6.85 -4.43 -2.25
CA SER A 54 -6.98 -5.49 -1.23
C SER A 54 -5.66 -6.23 -1.01
N ASP A 55 -4.94 -6.52 -2.09
CA ASP A 55 -3.66 -7.20 -2.06
C ASP A 55 -2.57 -6.32 -1.44
N VAL A 56 -2.63 -5.00 -1.65
CA VAL A 56 -1.74 -4.02 -1.00
C VAL A 56 -1.92 -4.06 0.51
N THR A 57 -3.17 -3.99 0.96
CA THR A 57 -3.51 -4.04 2.39
C THR A 57 -3.08 -5.36 3.01
N HIS A 58 -3.29 -6.48 2.31
CA HIS A 58 -2.86 -7.80 2.77
C HIS A 58 -1.33 -7.90 2.87
N ALA A 59 -0.61 -7.45 1.84
CA ALA A 59 0.85 -7.37 1.83
C ALA A 59 1.39 -6.54 3.01
N ALA A 60 0.78 -5.38 3.27
CA ALA A 60 1.13 -4.52 4.39
C ALA A 60 0.89 -5.21 5.73
N ASN A 61 -0.24 -5.90 5.90
CA ASN A 61 -0.59 -6.63 7.13
C ASN A 61 0.39 -7.77 7.43
N ILE A 62 0.92 -8.47 6.42
CA ILE A 62 1.94 -9.52 6.61
C ILE A 62 3.32 -8.92 6.97
N GLY A 63 3.50 -7.60 6.85
CA GLY A 63 4.77 -6.93 7.11
C GLY A 63 5.78 -7.14 5.98
N VAL A 64 5.30 -7.13 4.74
CA VAL A 64 6.15 -7.13 3.55
C VAL A 64 6.89 -5.79 3.46
N SER A 65 8.18 -5.83 3.10
CA SER A 65 9.03 -4.63 3.16
C SER A 65 8.87 -3.67 1.98
N ALA A 66 8.44 -4.18 0.83
CA ALA A 66 8.23 -3.40 -0.38
C ALA A 66 7.17 -4.05 -1.29
N ALA A 67 6.54 -3.28 -2.16
CA ALA A 67 5.63 -3.80 -3.17
C ALA A 67 5.76 -3.02 -4.48
N THR A 68 5.56 -3.70 -5.61
CA THR A 68 5.42 -3.04 -6.93
C THR A 68 3.98 -3.11 -7.39
N LEU A 69 3.45 -1.96 -7.79
CA LEU A 69 2.05 -1.76 -8.14
C LEU A 69 1.92 -1.38 -9.61
N SER A 70 0.80 -1.75 -10.23
CA SER A 70 0.44 -1.16 -11.52
C SER A 70 0.12 0.34 -11.36
N PRO A 71 0.38 1.19 -12.39
CA PRO A 71 0.04 2.61 -12.33
C PRO A 71 -1.44 2.86 -12.07
N SER A 72 -2.32 2.00 -12.57
CA SER A 72 -3.76 2.08 -12.35
C SER A 72 -4.13 1.82 -10.89
N CYS A 73 -3.59 0.77 -10.28
CA CYS A 73 -3.80 0.44 -8.87
C CYS A 73 -3.25 1.55 -7.95
N LEU A 74 -2.08 2.10 -8.27
CA LEU A 74 -1.52 3.23 -7.52
C LEU A 74 -2.40 4.48 -7.61
N LYS A 75 -2.92 4.81 -8.80
CA LYS A 75 -3.83 5.94 -8.98
C LYS A 75 -5.11 5.74 -8.19
N GLU A 76 -5.71 4.56 -8.23
CA GLU A 76 -6.90 4.21 -7.47
C GLU A 76 -6.67 4.36 -5.96
N TRP A 77 -5.53 3.88 -5.47
CA TRP A 77 -5.16 4.01 -4.07
C TRP A 77 -4.94 5.48 -3.64
N LEU A 78 -4.35 6.31 -4.52
CA LEU A 78 -4.07 7.71 -4.25
C LEU A 78 -5.26 8.65 -4.47
N SER A 79 -6.23 8.30 -5.31
CA SER A 79 -7.38 9.17 -5.62
C SER A 79 -8.34 9.34 -4.44
N GLY A 80 -8.07 8.64 -3.33
CA GLY A 80 -8.74 8.82 -2.07
C GLY A 80 -10.09 8.12 -2.04
N HIS A 81 -10.52 7.74 -0.85
CA HIS A 81 -11.84 7.18 -0.65
C HIS A 81 -12.90 8.29 -0.81
N GLU A 82 -14.07 7.97 -1.36
CA GLU A 82 -15.18 8.94 -1.54
C GLU A 82 -15.49 9.69 -0.24
N LEU A 83 -15.51 8.97 0.89
CA LEU A 83 -15.70 9.55 2.21
C LEU A 83 -14.60 10.55 2.60
N THR A 84 -13.35 10.31 2.20
CA THR A 84 -12.25 11.24 2.48
C THR A 84 -12.47 12.55 1.75
N GLN A 85 -12.79 12.48 0.44
CA GLN A 85 -13.10 13.68 -0.36
C GLN A 85 -14.27 14.46 0.26
N LYS A 86 -15.36 13.75 0.59
CA LYS A 86 -16.55 14.37 1.19
C LYS A 86 -16.24 15.10 2.50
N ILE A 87 -15.45 14.49 3.39
CA ILE A 87 -15.09 15.13 4.67
C ILE A 87 -14.12 16.30 4.45
N THR A 88 -13.19 16.19 3.51
CA THR A 88 -12.31 17.30 3.13
C THR A 88 -13.09 18.50 2.61
N ASP A 89 -14.10 18.27 1.77
CA ASP A 89 -14.96 19.34 1.24
C ASP A 89 -15.78 20.01 2.36
N ILE A 90 -16.42 19.23 3.23
CA ILE A 90 -17.16 19.75 4.40
C ILE A 90 -16.23 20.57 5.31
N PHE A 91 -15.02 20.07 5.54
CA PHE A 91 -14.03 20.79 6.34
C PHE A 91 -13.65 22.13 5.69
N ALA A 92 -13.43 22.16 4.37
CA ALA A 92 -13.08 23.39 3.64
C ALA A 92 -14.21 24.44 3.70
N GLU A 93 -15.48 24.01 3.58
CA GLU A 93 -16.65 24.90 3.70
C GLU A 93 -16.79 25.49 5.11
N HIS A 94 -16.71 24.64 6.13
CA HIS A 94 -16.80 25.06 7.52
C HIS A 94 -15.63 25.99 7.91
N PHE A 95 -14.43 25.67 7.44
CA PHE A 95 -13.24 26.48 7.73
C PHE A 95 -13.30 27.85 7.04
N SER A 96 -13.76 27.90 5.79
CA SER A 96 -13.96 29.18 5.07
C SER A 96 -14.98 30.06 5.79
N SER A 97 -16.08 29.46 6.26
CA SER A 97 -17.10 30.16 7.04
C SER A 97 -16.55 30.67 8.38
N PHE A 98 -15.71 29.87 9.06
CA PHE A 98 -15.04 30.28 10.30
C PHE A 98 -14.06 31.44 10.06
N ALA A 99 -13.23 31.36 9.01
CA ALA A 99 -12.22 32.35 8.66
C ALA A 99 -12.83 33.73 8.33
N GLN A 100 -13.93 33.75 7.56
CA GLN A 100 -14.68 34.98 7.26
C GLN A 100 -15.24 35.65 8.52
N ASN A 101 -15.74 34.85 9.47
CA ASN A 101 -16.32 35.37 10.72
C ASN A 101 -15.27 35.92 11.71
N HIS A 102 -14.00 35.54 11.56
CA HIS A 102 -12.92 35.92 12.49
C HIS A 102 -11.84 36.79 11.84
N GLY A 103 -12.03 37.24 10.59
CA GLY A 103 -11.10 38.13 9.89
C GLY A 103 -9.74 37.49 9.58
N CYS A 104 -9.66 36.16 9.55
CA CYS A 104 -8.43 35.42 9.30
C CYS A 104 -8.31 35.05 7.82
N ASP A 105 -7.89 36.00 6.97
CA ASP A 105 -7.54 35.72 5.56
C ASP A 105 -6.15 35.08 5.47
N LEU A 106 -6.03 33.81 5.88
CA LEU A 106 -4.77 33.06 5.78
C LEU A 106 -4.55 32.47 4.37
N PHE A 107 -5.57 32.46 3.52
CA PHE A 107 -5.54 31.81 2.19
C PHE A 107 -5.78 32.74 0.99
N ALA A 108 -6.01 34.04 1.21
CA ALA A 108 -6.19 35.01 0.12
C ALA A 108 -4.94 35.16 -0.79
N THR A 109 -3.79 34.65 -0.36
CA THR A 109 -2.50 34.78 -1.08
C THR A 109 -2.05 33.53 -1.83
N LEU A 110 -2.84 32.44 -1.87
CA LEU A 110 -2.48 31.18 -2.54
C LEU A 110 -3.34 30.87 -3.78
N ALA A 111 -3.85 31.90 -4.45
CA ALA A 111 -4.47 31.80 -5.78
C ALA A 111 -3.50 32.21 -6.88
#